data_AF-A0A816GX40-F1
#
_entry.id   AF-A0A816GX40-F1
#
_cell.length_a   1.000
_cell.length_b   1.000
_cell.length_c   1.000
_cell.angle_alpha   90.00
_cell.angle_beta   90.00
_cell.angle_gamma   90.00
#
_symmetry.space_group_name_H-M   'P 1'
#
loop_
_entity.id
_entity.type
_entity.pdbx_description
1 polymer ?
#
loop_
_entity_poly.entity_id
_entity_poly.type
_entity_poly.pdbx_seq_one_letter_code
_entity_poly.pdbx_strand_id
1 'polypeptide(L)'
;MAGSESVEQTKQQETPKEDPKKPIEIKEEDLSEEDKQLKEELELCVERLKENDKNLYRPALETLRQKIRESTSSMTSVPKPLKFMRPFYNDMIAIYEKIQDVQNKTLCADIVSVLAMTTIDTKEVLKYRLLGSSQDIGMWGHEYIRHLSADVASGWESTENNAELRQRLLSLTNEIIPFLMRHNAEADACDLLMEIEQLDLIETFVDKDTFPRVCLYLTSCVPYVPEPDDTKLLRTACKLYRHYDQYPLALRCAIQLNDMDLIR
;
A
#
# COMPACT_ATOMS: atom_id res chain seq x y z
N MET A 1 -36.20 1.36 -64.13
CA MET A 1 -36.34 2.52 -63.22
C MET A 1 -36.42 1.93 -61.82
N ALA A 2 -35.31 1.81 -61.08
CA ALA A 2 -34.66 2.87 -60.26
C ALA A 2 -35.60 3.33 -59.14
N GLY A 3 -35.27 3.36 -57.84
CA GLY A 3 -34.11 2.98 -57.00
C GLY A 3 -34.66 2.50 -55.63
N SER A 4 -33.98 1.82 -54.69
CA SER A 4 -32.64 1.94 -54.06
C SER A 4 -32.44 3.18 -53.17
N GLU A 5 -32.99 3.12 -51.95
CA GLU A 5 -32.58 3.83 -50.71
C GLU A 5 -32.81 2.81 -49.57
N SER A 6 -31.82 2.05 -49.08
CA SER A 6 -30.64 2.39 -48.26
C SER A 6 -31.00 3.07 -46.92
N VAL A 7 -31.56 2.29 -45.98
CA VAL A 7 -31.63 2.64 -44.56
C VAL A 7 -30.45 1.96 -43.85
N GLU A 8 -29.47 2.75 -43.45
CA GLU A 8 -28.32 2.34 -42.63
C GLU A 8 -28.80 1.81 -41.27
N GLN A 9 -28.61 0.51 -41.03
CA GLN A 9 -28.61 -0.07 -39.68
C GLN A 9 -27.16 -0.20 -39.21
N THR A 10 -26.81 0.64 -38.25
CA THR A 10 -25.55 0.66 -37.52
C THR A 10 -25.35 -0.66 -36.79
N LYS A 11 -24.37 -1.46 -37.22
CA LYS A 11 -23.91 -2.67 -36.52
C LYS A 11 -23.34 -2.29 -35.15
N GLN A 12 -24.07 -2.61 -34.09
CA GLN A 12 -23.50 -2.77 -32.76
C GLN A 12 -22.61 -4.02 -32.76
N GLN A 13 -21.31 -3.80 -32.54
CA GLN A 13 -20.35 -4.87 -32.27
C GLN A 13 -20.65 -5.44 -30.87
N GLU A 14 -21.18 -6.66 -30.82
CA GLU A 14 -21.23 -7.46 -29.62
C GLU A 14 -19.80 -7.85 -29.21
N THR A 15 -19.37 -7.33 -28.05
CA THR A 15 -18.21 -7.79 -27.30
C THR A 15 -18.40 -9.24 -26.85
N PRO A 16 -17.46 -10.17 -27.10
CA PRO A 16 -17.53 -11.51 -26.54
C PRO A 16 -17.35 -11.45 -25.02
N LYS A 17 -18.31 -12.00 -24.27
CA LYS A 17 -18.23 -12.21 -22.83
C LYS A 17 -17.21 -13.32 -22.54
N GLU A 18 -16.15 -12.98 -21.82
CA GLU A 18 -15.19 -13.95 -21.27
C GLU A 18 -15.65 -14.41 -19.87
N ASP A 19 -15.89 -15.71 -19.75
CA ASP A 19 -16.19 -16.42 -18.49
C ASP A 19 -14.98 -16.41 -17.52
N PRO A 20 -15.17 -16.15 -16.22
CA PRO A 20 -14.09 -15.91 -15.25
C PRO A 20 -13.59 -17.20 -14.59
N LYS A 21 -13.16 -18.19 -15.37
CA LYS A 21 -12.50 -19.42 -14.83
C LYS A 21 -11.47 -20.01 -15.80
N LYS A 22 -10.33 -19.34 -15.98
CA LYS A 22 -9.05 -19.99 -16.28
C LYS A 22 -7.91 -19.25 -15.57
N PRO A 23 -6.95 -19.96 -14.94
CA PRO A 23 -5.70 -19.33 -14.52
C PRO A 23 -5.06 -18.71 -15.76
N ILE A 24 -4.73 -17.42 -15.69
CA ILE A 24 -3.92 -16.78 -16.73
C ILE A 24 -2.51 -17.33 -16.55
N GLU A 25 -2.25 -18.49 -17.16
CA GLU A 25 -0.89 -18.94 -17.45
C GLU A 25 -0.30 -17.95 -18.44
N ILE A 26 0.76 -17.27 -18.00
CA ILE A 26 1.56 -16.40 -18.85
C ILE A 26 2.13 -17.29 -19.97
N LYS A 27 1.69 -17.09 -21.21
CA LYS A 27 2.38 -17.69 -22.36
C LYS A 27 3.81 -17.15 -22.37
N GLU A 28 4.79 -18.05 -22.32
CA GLU A 28 6.23 -17.75 -22.36
C GLU A 28 6.70 -17.01 -23.63
N GLU A 29 5.80 -16.83 -24.60
CA GLU A 29 6.07 -16.25 -25.92
C GLU A 29 6.05 -14.71 -25.96
N ASP A 30 5.55 -14.01 -24.93
CA ASP A 30 5.51 -12.52 -24.87
C ASP A 30 6.51 -11.90 -23.87
N LEU A 31 7.38 -12.69 -23.23
CA LEU A 31 8.42 -12.15 -22.36
C LEU A 31 9.60 -11.63 -23.19
N SER A 32 9.92 -10.34 -23.04
CA SER A 32 11.17 -9.74 -23.55
C SER A 32 12.37 -10.55 -23.06
N GLU A 33 13.46 -10.63 -23.83
CA GLU A 33 14.68 -11.33 -23.41
C GLU A 33 15.20 -10.82 -22.06
N GLU A 34 15.00 -9.54 -21.77
CA GLU A 34 15.33 -8.91 -20.48
C GLU A 34 14.49 -9.48 -19.31
N ASP A 35 13.20 -9.75 -19.53
CA ASP A 35 12.32 -10.31 -18.50
C ASP A 35 12.67 -11.79 -18.22
N LYS A 36 13.12 -12.54 -19.24
CA LYS A 36 13.58 -13.92 -19.09
C LYS A 36 14.88 -13.98 -18.29
N GLN A 37 15.84 -13.12 -18.61
CA GLN A 37 17.08 -12.98 -17.83
C GLN A 37 16.79 -12.58 -16.38
N LEU A 38 15.87 -11.64 -16.15
CA LEU A 38 15.47 -11.25 -14.80
C LEU A 38 14.88 -12.45 -14.03
N LYS A 39 14.01 -13.24 -14.66
CA LYS A 39 13.46 -14.45 -14.05
C LYS A 39 14.56 -15.45 -13.69
N GLU A 40 15.47 -15.76 -14.61
CA GLU A 40 16.59 -16.70 -14.37
C GLU A 40 17.52 -16.22 -13.25
N GLU A 41 17.85 -14.92 -13.20
CA GLU A 41 18.68 -14.34 -12.14
C GLU A 41 18.02 -14.45 -10.76
N LEU A 42 16.70 -14.20 -10.69
CA LEU A 42 15.92 -14.32 -9.46
C LEU A 42 15.86 -15.78 -9.00
N GLU A 43 15.60 -16.71 -9.92
CA GLU A 43 15.58 -18.15 -9.64
C GLU A 43 16.94 -18.63 -9.12
N LEU A 44 18.03 -18.23 -9.76
CA LEU A 44 19.39 -18.55 -9.32
C LEU A 44 19.70 -18.00 -7.92
N CYS A 45 19.21 -16.81 -7.59
CA CYS A 45 19.36 -16.26 -6.24
C CYS A 45 18.61 -17.09 -5.20
N VAL A 46 17.39 -17.54 -5.50
CA VAL A 46 16.60 -18.41 -4.62
C VAL A 46 17.26 -19.78 -4.46
N GLU A 47 17.78 -20.38 -5.53
CA GLU A 47 18.50 -21.65 -5.47
C GLU A 47 19.77 -21.55 -4.61
N ARG A 48 20.57 -20.50 -4.76
CA ARG A 48 21.71 -20.22 -3.89
C ARG A 48 21.33 -20.06 -2.42
N LEU A 49 20.13 -19.53 -2.15
CA LEU A 49 19.59 -19.43 -0.79
C LEU A 49 19.09 -20.77 -0.24
N LYS A 50 18.74 -21.74 -1.10
CA LYS A 50 18.42 -23.12 -0.70
C LYS A 50 19.67 -23.93 -0.36
N GLU A 51 20.82 -23.60 -0.96
CA GLU A 51 22.11 -24.20 -0.63
C GLU A 51 22.53 -23.81 0.81
N ASN A 52 23.31 -24.64 1.50
CA ASN A 52 23.65 -24.42 2.93
C ASN A 52 24.80 -23.42 3.16
N ASP A 53 25.24 -22.69 2.13
CA ASP A 53 26.43 -21.84 2.23
C ASP A 53 26.10 -20.45 2.79
N LYS A 54 26.31 -20.29 4.09
CA LYS A 54 25.99 -19.08 4.85
C LYS A 54 26.68 -17.82 4.32
N ASN A 55 27.81 -17.96 3.62
CA ASN A 55 28.55 -16.83 3.06
C ASN A 55 27.88 -16.24 1.80
N LEU A 56 27.11 -17.05 1.08
CA LEU A 56 26.44 -16.64 -0.16
C LEU A 56 25.05 -16.03 0.08
N TYR A 57 24.49 -16.21 1.27
CA TYR A 57 23.16 -15.69 1.61
C TYR A 57 23.08 -14.17 1.53
N ARG A 58 24.06 -13.47 2.09
CA ARG A 58 24.02 -12.00 2.14
C ARG A 58 24.11 -11.37 0.74
N PRO A 59 25.07 -11.74 -0.13
CA PRO A 59 25.10 -11.26 -1.50
C PRO A 59 23.83 -11.60 -2.30
N ALA A 60 23.27 -12.82 -2.11
CA ALA A 60 22.06 -13.23 -2.82
C ALA A 60 20.83 -12.42 -2.36
N LEU A 61 20.66 -12.19 -1.06
CA LEU A 61 19.58 -11.36 -0.52
C LEU A 61 19.71 -9.89 -0.94
N GLU A 62 20.92 -9.33 -0.92
CA GLU A 62 21.17 -7.95 -1.36
C GLU A 62 20.89 -7.78 -2.87
N THR A 63 21.32 -8.75 -3.69
CA THR A 63 21.03 -8.77 -5.14
C THR A 63 19.52 -8.86 -5.39
N LEU A 64 18.85 -9.80 -4.71
CA LEU A 64 17.40 -9.98 -4.82
C LEU A 64 16.64 -8.70 -4.45
N ARG A 65 17.04 -8.07 -3.34
CA ARG A 65 16.51 -6.79 -2.89
C ARG A 65 16.69 -5.68 -3.93
N GLN A 66 17.89 -5.54 -4.48
CA GLN A 66 18.19 -4.52 -5.48
C GLN A 66 17.32 -4.68 -6.72
N LYS A 67 17.22 -5.90 -7.26
CA LYS A 67 16.43 -6.21 -8.46
C LYS A 67 14.93 -5.97 -8.25
N ILE A 68 14.40 -6.35 -7.09
CA ILE A 68 13.00 -6.09 -6.73
C ILE A 68 12.77 -4.57 -6.66
N ARG A 69 13.64 -3.83 -5.95
CA ARG A 69 13.53 -2.37 -5.79
C ARG A 69 13.54 -1.63 -7.13
N GLU A 70 14.54 -1.89 -7.97
CA GLU A 70 14.68 -1.26 -9.29
C GLU A 70 13.40 -1.44 -10.11
N SER A 71 12.81 -2.64 -10.05
CA SER A 71 11.61 -2.96 -10.81
C SER A 71 10.31 -2.42 -10.19
N THR A 72 10.24 -2.30 -8.86
CA THR A 72 9.08 -1.69 -8.15
C THR A 72 9.04 -0.17 -8.24
N SER A 73 10.17 0.48 -8.56
CA SER A 73 10.23 1.94 -8.74
C SER A 73 9.50 2.43 -10.00
N SER A 74 9.21 1.52 -10.92
CA SER A 74 8.41 1.79 -12.12
C SER A 74 6.93 1.87 -11.75
N MET A 75 6.29 3.01 -12.03
CA MET A 75 4.86 3.29 -11.89
C MET A 75 4.03 2.53 -12.95
N THR A 76 4.20 1.22 -13.04
CA THR A 76 3.43 0.32 -13.91
C THR A 76 2.85 -0.81 -13.07
N SER A 77 1.70 -1.36 -13.48
CA SER A 77 0.94 -2.39 -12.76
C SER A 77 1.81 -3.52 -12.21
N VAL A 78 1.41 -4.11 -11.06
CA VAL A 78 2.06 -5.23 -10.33
C VAL A 78 3.40 -5.66 -10.94
N PRO A 79 4.54 -5.21 -10.36
CA PRO A 79 5.87 -5.41 -10.92
C PRO A 79 6.10 -6.87 -11.35
N LYS A 80 6.44 -7.06 -12.64
CA LYS A 80 6.72 -8.38 -13.24
C LYS A 80 7.62 -9.29 -12.37
N PRO A 81 8.70 -8.80 -11.73
CA PRO A 81 9.51 -9.64 -10.84
C PRO A 81 8.75 -10.24 -9.66
N LEU A 82 7.74 -9.55 -9.12
CA LEU A 82 6.93 -10.13 -8.06
C LEU A 82 6.05 -11.27 -8.58
N LYS A 83 5.59 -11.19 -9.84
CA LYS A 83 4.88 -12.31 -10.49
C LYS A 83 5.80 -13.53 -10.69
N PHE A 84 7.06 -13.31 -11.04
CA PHE A 84 8.05 -14.39 -11.21
C PHE A 84 8.46 -15.01 -9.87
N MET A 85 8.48 -14.22 -8.80
CA MET A 85 8.83 -14.69 -7.46
C MET A 85 7.67 -15.37 -6.73
N ARG A 86 6.43 -15.22 -7.19
CA ARG A 86 5.23 -15.81 -6.57
C ARG A 86 5.32 -17.33 -6.32
N PRO A 87 5.82 -18.17 -7.26
CA PRO A 87 5.99 -19.61 -7.02
C PRO A 87 7.01 -19.93 -5.92
N PHE A 88 8.00 -19.06 -5.73
CA PHE A 88 9.10 -19.22 -4.76
C PHE A 88 8.77 -18.65 -3.37
N TYR A 89 7.56 -18.14 -3.16
CA TYR A 89 7.17 -17.54 -1.89
C TYR A 89 7.30 -18.53 -0.71
N ASN A 90 6.78 -19.74 -0.87
CA ASN A 90 6.87 -20.79 0.15
C ASN A 90 8.33 -21.22 0.42
N ASP A 91 9.15 -21.24 -0.63
CA ASP A 91 10.58 -21.53 -0.50
C ASP A 91 11.29 -20.45 0.32
N MET A 92 10.95 -19.17 0.10
CA MET A 92 11.50 -18.05 0.85
C MET A 92 11.09 -18.09 2.33
N ILE A 93 9.88 -18.54 2.66
CA ILE A 93 9.47 -18.78 4.06
C ILE A 93 10.33 -19.89 4.68
N ALA A 94 10.53 -21.02 3.97
CA ALA A 94 11.36 -22.11 4.46
C ALA A 94 12.84 -21.69 4.63
N ILE A 95 13.35 -20.82 3.76
CA ILE A 95 14.68 -20.21 3.88
C ILE A 95 14.74 -19.31 5.13
N TYR A 96 13.73 -18.46 5.35
CA TYR A 96 13.64 -17.61 6.54
C TYR A 96 13.69 -18.40 7.85
N GLU A 97 13.06 -19.58 7.91
CA GLU A 97 13.12 -20.46 9.08
C GLU A 97 14.50 -21.10 9.30
N LYS A 98 15.21 -21.40 8.21
CA LYS A 98 16.56 -22.00 8.25
C LYS A 98 17.66 -21.00 8.63
N ILE A 99 17.50 -19.72 8.29
CA ILE A 99 18.49 -18.70 8.59
C ILE A 99 18.56 -18.47 10.11
N GLN A 100 19.74 -18.70 10.68
CA GLN A 100 20.03 -18.46 12.10
C GLN A 100 20.63 -17.07 12.37
N ASP A 101 21.27 -16.46 11.37
CA ASP A 101 21.88 -15.15 11.52
C ASP A 101 20.82 -14.04 11.58
N VAL A 102 20.89 -13.20 12.59
CA VAL A 102 19.88 -12.16 12.87
C VAL A 102 19.80 -11.15 11.72
N GLN A 103 20.95 -10.72 11.18
CA GLN A 103 20.95 -9.71 10.12
C GLN A 103 20.36 -10.27 8.81
N ASN A 104 20.83 -11.44 8.37
CA ASN A 104 20.29 -12.08 7.17
C ASN A 104 18.82 -12.46 7.33
N LYS A 105 18.40 -12.83 8.55
CA LYS A 105 17.01 -13.15 8.86
C LYS A 105 16.10 -11.92 8.74
N THR A 106 16.53 -10.76 9.26
CA THR A 106 15.78 -9.51 9.12
C THR A 106 15.65 -9.07 7.65
N LEU A 107 16.72 -9.18 6.86
CA LEU A 107 16.68 -8.85 5.44
C LEU A 107 15.78 -9.81 4.65
N CYS A 108 15.82 -11.09 4.99
CA CYS A 108 14.94 -12.09 4.38
C CYS A 108 13.47 -11.82 4.74
N ALA A 109 13.16 -11.46 5.99
CA ALA A 109 11.82 -11.05 6.39
C ALA A 109 11.32 -9.83 5.61
N ASP A 110 12.16 -8.82 5.38
CA ASP A 110 11.77 -7.67 4.56
C ASP A 110 11.41 -8.09 3.14
N ILE A 111 12.22 -8.94 2.50
CA ILE A 111 11.93 -9.45 1.15
C ILE A 111 10.65 -10.29 1.15
N VAL A 112 10.47 -11.19 2.11
CA VAL A 112 9.25 -12.01 2.23
C VAL A 112 8.02 -11.11 2.42
N SER A 113 8.11 -10.04 3.21
CA SER A 113 7.00 -9.09 3.38
C SER A 113 6.59 -8.42 2.06
N VAL A 114 7.55 -8.11 1.19
CA VAL A 114 7.27 -7.52 -0.12
C VAL A 114 6.68 -8.58 -1.05
N LEU A 115 7.18 -9.80 -1.04
CA LEU A 115 6.62 -10.89 -1.85
C LEU A 115 5.18 -11.23 -1.45
N ALA A 116 4.85 -11.12 -0.16
CA ALA A 116 3.52 -11.36 0.37
C ALA A 116 2.44 -10.44 -0.24
N MET A 117 2.81 -9.29 -0.81
CA MET A 117 1.85 -8.41 -1.53
C MET A 117 1.24 -9.09 -2.77
N THR A 118 1.87 -10.14 -3.31
CA THR A 118 1.37 -10.89 -4.48
C THR A 118 0.60 -12.15 -4.13
N THR A 119 0.64 -12.55 -2.87
CA THR A 119 -0.17 -13.64 -2.36
C THR A 119 -1.51 -13.09 -1.90
N ILE A 120 -2.56 -13.90 -2.05
CA ILE A 120 -3.94 -13.48 -1.76
C ILE A 120 -4.15 -13.28 -0.24
N ASP A 121 -3.32 -13.92 0.59
CA ASP A 121 -3.32 -13.73 2.04
C ASP A 121 -2.53 -12.46 2.43
N THR A 122 -3.27 -11.37 2.56
CA THR A 122 -2.71 -10.04 2.89
C THR A 122 -2.08 -9.99 4.28
N LYS A 123 -2.56 -10.83 5.22
CA LYS A 123 -2.10 -10.84 6.62
C LYS A 123 -0.62 -11.17 6.83
N GLU A 124 0.07 -11.70 5.82
CA GLU A 124 1.46 -12.09 5.95
C GLU A 124 2.44 -10.92 5.80
N VAL A 125 2.06 -9.84 5.08
CA VAL A 125 2.91 -8.65 4.89
C VAL A 125 3.27 -8.02 6.24
N LEU A 126 2.26 -7.74 7.06
CA LEU A 126 2.45 -7.11 8.37
C LEU A 126 3.28 -7.98 9.32
N LYS A 127 3.03 -9.30 9.31
CA LYS A 127 3.77 -10.26 10.17
C LYS A 127 5.27 -10.21 9.88
N TYR A 128 5.65 -10.30 8.61
CA TYR A 128 7.06 -10.29 8.23
C TYR A 128 7.67 -8.89 8.34
N ARG A 129 6.90 -7.82 8.15
CA ARG A 129 7.39 -6.45 8.39
C ARG A 129 7.73 -6.20 9.86
N LEU A 130 6.92 -6.70 10.79
CA LEU A 130 7.21 -6.62 12.24
C LEU A 130 8.42 -7.46 12.67
N LEU A 131 8.82 -8.44 11.86
CA LEU A 131 10.01 -9.28 12.07
C LEU A 131 11.24 -8.80 11.29
N GLY A 132 11.03 -7.92 10.30
CA GLY A 132 12.04 -7.37 9.40
C GLY A 132 12.87 -6.27 10.06
N SER A 133 13.78 -5.70 9.28
CA SER A 133 14.57 -4.57 9.75
C SER A 133 13.72 -3.29 9.70
N SER A 134 13.87 -2.41 10.70
CA SER A 134 13.28 -1.06 10.74
C SER A 134 13.89 -0.10 9.70
N GLN A 135 14.18 -0.62 8.51
CA GLN A 135 14.76 0.13 7.41
C GLN A 135 13.67 0.91 6.67
N ASP A 136 14.04 2.02 6.03
CA ASP A 136 13.10 2.98 5.42
C ASP A 136 11.96 2.30 4.65
N ILE A 137 10.72 2.53 5.11
CA ILE A 137 9.49 1.96 4.53
C ILE A 137 9.35 2.31 3.05
N GLY A 138 9.84 3.50 2.66
CA GLY A 138 9.82 4.01 1.30
C GLY A 138 10.68 3.25 0.29
N MET A 139 11.53 2.31 0.72
CA MET A 139 12.44 1.62 -0.19
C MET A 139 11.75 0.72 -1.21
N TRP A 140 10.56 0.22 -0.89
CA TRP A 140 9.81 -0.72 -1.72
C TRP A 140 8.73 -0.04 -2.58
N GLY A 141 8.64 1.28 -2.49
CA GLY A 141 7.71 2.09 -3.29
C GLY A 141 6.32 2.20 -2.68
N HIS A 142 5.47 2.95 -3.39
CA HIS A 142 4.15 3.35 -2.90
C HIS A 142 3.16 2.19 -2.78
N GLU A 143 3.22 1.22 -3.70
CA GLU A 143 2.28 0.09 -3.72
C GLU A 143 2.45 -0.79 -2.48
N TYR A 144 3.70 -1.05 -2.08
CA TYR A 144 3.99 -1.78 -0.84
C TYR A 144 3.38 -1.08 0.37
N ILE A 145 3.48 0.25 0.42
CA ILE A 145 2.95 1.06 1.53
C ILE A 145 1.44 1.03 1.54
N ARG A 146 0.79 1.08 0.38
CA ARG A 146 -0.66 0.94 0.27
C ARG A 146 -1.15 -0.39 0.84
N HIS A 147 -0.50 -1.50 0.45
CA HIS A 147 -0.81 -2.81 1.01
C HIS A 147 -0.55 -2.88 2.52
N LEU A 148 0.59 -2.35 2.95
CA LEU A 148 0.96 -2.33 4.36
C LEU A 148 -0.05 -1.52 5.20
N SER A 149 -0.49 -0.35 4.72
CA SER A 149 -1.52 0.46 5.37
C SER A 149 -2.83 -0.31 5.56
N ALA A 150 -3.30 -1.00 4.52
CA ALA A 150 -4.50 -1.82 4.60
C ALA A 150 -4.37 -2.98 5.61
N ASP A 151 -3.21 -3.63 5.66
CA ASP A 151 -2.96 -4.69 6.64
C ASP A 151 -2.78 -4.17 8.07
N VAL A 152 -2.21 -2.97 8.24
CA VAL A 152 -2.14 -2.29 9.54
C VAL A 152 -3.55 -1.98 10.04
N ALA A 153 -4.42 -1.46 9.20
CA ALA A 153 -5.81 -1.18 9.54
C ALA A 153 -6.60 -2.45 9.91
N SER A 154 -6.53 -3.50 9.07
CA SER A 154 -7.17 -4.78 9.39
C SER A 154 -6.58 -5.44 10.65
N GLY A 155 -5.28 -5.30 10.85
CA GLY A 155 -4.58 -5.74 12.05
C GLY A 155 -5.02 -4.97 13.29
N TRP A 156 -5.33 -3.68 13.17
CA TRP A 156 -5.83 -2.84 14.25
C TRP A 156 -7.20 -3.30 14.76
N GLU A 157 -8.13 -3.55 13.83
CA GLU A 157 -9.47 -4.06 14.12
C GLU A 157 -9.43 -5.43 14.81
N SER A 158 -8.55 -6.32 14.35
CA SER A 158 -8.43 -7.68 14.91
C SER A 158 -7.74 -7.74 16.28
N THR A 159 -7.07 -6.67 16.71
CA THR A 159 -6.12 -6.67 17.83
C THR A 159 -6.56 -5.78 18.99
N GLU A 160 -7.87 -5.68 19.23
CA GLU A 160 -8.42 -4.84 20.33
C GLU A 160 -7.82 -5.14 21.71
N ASN A 161 -7.41 -6.39 21.95
CA ASN A 161 -6.95 -6.86 23.26
C ASN A 161 -5.42 -6.90 23.46
N ASN A 162 -4.60 -6.58 22.46
CA ASN A 162 -3.13 -6.65 22.58
C ASN A 162 -2.47 -5.27 22.46
N ALA A 163 -2.24 -4.65 23.62
CA ALA A 163 -1.65 -3.32 23.73
C ALA A 163 -0.24 -3.21 23.13
N GLU A 164 0.58 -4.27 23.22
CA GLU A 164 1.94 -4.26 22.66
C GLU A 164 1.93 -4.21 21.13
N LEU A 165 1.03 -4.98 20.51
CA LEU A 165 0.88 -4.95 19.06
C LEU A 165 0.32 -3.61 18.59
N ARG A 166 -0.67 -3.04 19.31
CA ARG A 166 -1.17 -1.69 19.02
C ARG A 166 -0.05 -0.65 19.05
N GLN A 167 0.82 -0.68 20.05
CA GLN A 167 1.94 0.26 20.12
C GLN A 167 2.89 0.11 18.92
N ARG A 168 3.16 -1.13 18.48
CA ARG A 168 3.99 -1.37 17.28
C ARG A 168 3.31 -0.89 16.00
N LEU A 169 2.00 -1.12 15.85
CA LEU A 169 1.22 -0.62 14.72
C LEU A 169 1.23 0.91 14.70
N LEU A 170 1.05 1.59 15.84
CA LEU A 170 1.15 3.04 15.93
C LEU A 170 2.54 3.55 15.55
N SER A 171 3.61 2.88 16.00
CA SER A 171 4.98 3.23 15.59
C SER A 171 5.14 3.13 14.08
N LEU A 172 4.60 2.07 13.47
CA LEU A 172 4.65 1.86 12.03
C LEU A 172 3.83 2.92 11.28
N THR A 173 2.62 3.25 11.75
CA THR A 173 1.80 4.32 11.18
C THR A 173 2.53 5.67 11.23
N ASN A 174 3.21 5.98 12.33
CA ASN A 174 3.99 7.22 12.45
C ASN A 174 5.17 7.29 11.46
N GLU A 175 5.68 6.16 10.98
CA GLU A 175 6.68 6.13 9.91
C GLU A 175 6.05 6.21 8.51
N ILE A 176 4.85 5.63 8.32
CA ILE A 176 4.11 5.61 7.04
C ILE A 176 3.55 7.00 6.69
N ILE A 177 2.91 7.70 7.64
CA ILE A 177 2.19 8.95 7.37
C ILE A 177 3.10 10.04 6.77
N PRO A 178 4.32 10.32 7.31
CA PRO A 178 5.23 11.28 6.70
C PRO A 178 5.63 10.91 5.28
N PHE A 179 5.77 9.61 4.97
CA PHE A 179 6.10 9.16 3.63
C PHE A 179 4.94 9.44 2.66
N LEU A 180 3.71 9.08 3.03
CA LEU A 180 2.52 9.32 2.20
C LEU A 180 2.33 10.81 1.92
N MET A 181 2.50 11.67 2.92
CA MET A 181 2.40 13.13 2.78
C MET A 181 3.46 13.69 1.81
N ARG A 182 4.70 13.19 1.85
CA ARG A 182 5.79 13.61 0.93
C ARG A 182 5.58 13.13 -0.51
N HIS A 183 4.85 12.04 -0.70
CA HIS A 183 4.57 11.44 -2.00
C HIS A 183 3.20 11.82 -2.58
N ASN A 184 2.57 12.86 -2.04
CA ASN A 184 1.27 13.38 -2.50
C ASN A 184 0.11 12.38 -2.35
N ALA A 185 0.22 11.46 -1.39
CA ALA A 185 -0.80 10.48 -1.05
C ALA A 185 -1.50 10.85 0.26
N GLU A 186 -1.95 12.11 0.35
CA GLU A 186 -2.59 12.62 1.57
C GLU A 186 -3.93 11.92 1.86
N ALA A 187 -4.66 11.51 0.81
CA ALA A 187 -5.91 10.77 0.95
C ALA A 187 -5.69 9.41 1.62
N ASP A 188 -4.72 8.63 1.13
CA ASP A 188 -4.37 7.32 1.71
C ASP A 188 -3.92 7.45 3.17
N ALA A 189 -3.22 8.54 3.51
CA ALA A 189 -2.83 8.84 4.89
C ALA A 189 -4.04 9.16 5.78
N CYS A 190 -5.01 9.92 5.26
CA CYS A 190 -6.26 10.19 5.98
C CYS A 190 -7.05 8.91 6.21
N ASP A 191 -7.18 8.05 5.19
CA ASP A 191 -7.92 6.79 5.28
C ASP A 191 -7.33 5.89 6.36
N LEU A 192 -6.00 5.72 6.38
CA LEU A 192 -5.32 4.94 7.41
C LEU A 192 -5.59 5.48 8.83
N LEU A 193 -5.56 6.81 9.01
CA LEU A 193 -5.81 7.42 10.32
C LEU A 193 -7.27 7.34 10.75
N MET A 194 -8.21 7.38 9.78
CA MET A 194 -9.63 7.16 10.04
C MET A 194 -9.88 5.71 10.49
N GLU A 195 -9.30 4.72 9.80
CA GLU A 195 -9.46 3.30 10.14
C GLU A 195 -8.84 2.93 11.50
N ILE A 196 -7.75 3.60 11.89
CA ILE A 196 -7.10 3.41 13.20
C ILE A 196 -7.79 4.22 14.32
N GLU A 197 -8.77 5.07 13.98
CA GLU A 197 -9.43 6.02 14.88
C GLU A 197 -8.44 6.97 15.61
N GLN A 198 -7.32 7.31 14.96
CA GLN A 198 -6.26 8.18 15.52
C GLN A 198 -6.05 9.42 14.66
N LEU A 199 -7.16 10.07 14.29
CA LEU A 199 -7.15 11.23 13.41
C LEU A 199 -6.41 12.45 14.00
N ASP A 200 -6.32 12.57 15.33
CA ASP A 200 -5.60 13.67 15.99
C ASP A 200 -4.11 13.73 15.59
N LEU A 201 -3.50 12.61 15.20
CA LEU A 201 -2.10 12.57 14.75
C LEU A 201 -1.86 13.36 13.46
N ILE A 202 -2.91 13.57 12.64
CA ILE A 202 -2.78 14.27 11.37
C ILE A 202 -2.26 15.70 11.57
N GLU A 203 -2.62 16.35 12.68
CA GLU A 203 -2.20 17.71 13.00
C GLU A 203 -0.68 17.86 13.10
N THR A 204 0.03 16.78 13.47
CA THR A 204 1.49 16.79 13.65
C THR A 204 2.25 16.64 12.33
N PHE A 205 1.62 16.04 11.31
CA PHE A 205 2.27 15.67 10.04
C PHE A 205 1.82 16.54 8.85
N VAL A 206 0.83 17.41 9.04
CA VAL A 206 0.34 18.28 7.99
C VAL A 206 1.22 19.53 7.87
N ASP A 207 1.62 19.84 6.64
CA ASP A 207 2.39 21.02 6.26
C ASP A 207 1.50 22.07 5.56
N LYS A 208 2.06 23.26 5.33
CA LYS A 208 1.38 24.37 4.61
C LYS A 208 0.93 24.01 3.19
N ASP A 209 1.62 23.09 2.53
CA ASP A 209 1.31 22.68 1.16
C ASP A 209 0.33 21.49 1.09
N THR A 210 0.21 20.71 2.17
CA THR A 210 -0.64 19.51 2.23
C THR A 210 -1.97 19.77 2.91
N PHE A 211 -2.06 20.74 3.84
CA PHE A 211 -3.30 21.04 4.57
C PHE A 211 -4.51 21.32 3.66
N PRO A 212 -4.42 22.04 2.52
CA PRO A 212 -5.61 22.33 1.72
C PRO A 212 -6.22 21.05 1.14
N ARG A 213 -5.35 20.10 0.75
CA ARG A 213 -5.75 18.81 0.18
C ARG A 213 -6.33 17.89 1.25
N VAL A 214 -5.68 17.81 2.41
CA VAL A 214 -6.18 17.07 3.58
C VAL A 214 -7.54 17.59 4.02
N CYS A 215 -7.68 18.90 4.22
CA CYS A 215 -8.96 19.46 4.67
C CYS A 215 -10.08 19.30 3.63
N LEU A 216 -9.76 19.42 2.34
CA LEU A 216 -10.73 19.16 1.27
C LEU A 216 -11.18 17.70 1.30
N TYR A 217 -10.23 16.77 1.44
CA TYR A 217 -10.52 15.33 1.54
C TYR A 217 -11.44 15.04 2.73
N LEU A 218 -11.05 15.46 3.94
CA LEU A 218 -11.85 15.27 5.15
C LEU A 218 -13.27 15.83 4.99
N THR A 219 -13.41 17.06 4.45
CA THR A 219 -14.72 17.69 4.24
C THR A 219 -15.57 16.93 3.22
N SER A 220 -14.94 16.35 2.19
CA SER A 220 -15.62 15.54 1.18
C SER A 220 -16.06 14.18 1.69
N CYS A 221 -15.39 13.64 2.72
CA CYS A 221 -15.75 12.37 3.36
C CYS A 221 -16.95 12.49 4.31
N VAL A 222 -17.17 13.66 4.92
CA VAL A 222 -18.28 13.93 5.87
C VAL A 222 -19.64 13.37 5.42
N PRO A 223 -20.17 13.63 4.20
CA PRO A 223 -21.48 13.13 3.80
C PRO A 223 -21.56 11.60 3.64
N TYR A 224 -20.43 10.90 3.61
CA TYR A 224 -20.35 9.45 3.44
C TYR A 224 -20.12 8.69 4.75
N VAL A 225 -19.81 9.40 5.84
CA VAL A 225 -19.47 8.83 7.14
C VAL A 225 -20.65 9.01 8.09
N PRO A 226 -21.05 7.97 8.85
CA PRO A 226 -22.14 8.09 9.81
C PRO A 226 -21.73 8.94 11.04
N GLU A 227 -22.72 9.53 11.70
CA GLU A 227 -22.56 10.06 13.07
C GLU A 227 -22.17 8.90 14.00
N PRO A 228 -21.10 9.00 14.84
CA PRO A 228 -20.43 10.21 15.34
C PRO A 228 -19.07 10.57 14.69
N ASP A 229 -18.60 9.82 13.70
CA ASP A 229 -17.25 10.01 13.13
C ASP A 229 -17.19 11.22 12.20
N ASP A 230 -18.31 11.58 11.57
CA ASP A 230 -18.49 12.81 10.81
C ASP A 230 -18.10 14.07 11.62
N THR A 231 -18.46 14.09 12.90
CA THR A 231 -18.24 15.17 13.86
C THR A 231 -16.76 15.25 14.22
N LYS A 232 -16.09 14.10 14.36
CA LYS A 232 -14.63 14.05 14.59
C LYS A 232 -13.87 14.57 13.37
N LEU A 233 -14.30 14.20 12.16
CA LEU A 233 -13.70 14.67 10.90
C LEU A 233 -13.83 16.18 10.76
N LEU A 234 -15.04 16.70 10.92
CA LEU A 234 -15.31 18.14 10.84
C LEU A 234 -14.56 18.93 11.92
N ARG A 235 -14.47 18.41 13.16
CA ARG A 235 -13.70 19.06 14.23
C ARG A 235 -12.22 19.13 13.89
N THR A 236 -11.65 18.05 13.37
CA THR A 236 -10.24 18.01 12.95
C THR A 236 -9.99 18.96 11.79
N ALA A 237 -10.84 18.95 10.76
CA ALA A 237 -10.75 19.90 9.65
C ALA A 237 -10.86 21.36 10.13
N CYS A 238 -11.75 21.65 11.07
CA CYS A 238 -11.89 22.99 11.66
C CYS A 238 -10.62 23.42 12.42
N LYS A 239 -10.02 22.53 13.21
CA LYS A 239 -8.76 22.81 13.92
C LYS A 239 -7.63 23.09 12.93
N LEU A 240 -7.50 22.28 11.88
CA LEU A 240 -6.50 22.49 10.82
C LEU A 240 -6.69 23.83 10.12
N TYR A 241 -7.91 24.18 9.71
CA TYR A 241 -8.19 25.49 9.10
C TYR A 241 -7.86 26.65 10.03
N ARG A 242 -8.12 26.52 11.33
CA ARG A 242 -7.78 27.54 12.33
C ARG A 242 -6.27 27.67 12.54
N HIS A 243 -5.54 26.57 12.51
CA HIS A 243 -4.07 26.58 12.62
C HIS A 243 -3.39 27.24 11.41
N TYR A 244 -3.98 27.13 10.22
CA TYR A 244 -3.47 27.72 8.98
C TYR A 244 -4.13 29.06 8.59
N ASP A 245 -4.72 29.77 9.57
CA ASP A 245 -5.33 31.10 9.41
C ASP A 245 -6.47 31.19 8.37
N GLN A 246 -7.11 30.07 8.03
CA GLN A 246 -8.26 30.02 7.11
C GLN A 246 -9.59 30.11 7.87
N TYR A 247 -9.80 31.25 8.53
CA TYR A 247 -10.99 31.50 9.36
C TYR A 247 -12.35 31.35 8.63
N PRO A 248 -12.52 31.78 7.35
CA PRO A 248 -13.81 31.62 6.67
C PRO A 248 -14.21 30.16 6.45
N LEU A 249 -13.24 29.29 6.15
CA LEU A 249 -13.46 27.86 5.97
C LEU A 249 -13.68 27.17 7.31
N ALA A 250 -12.93 27.56 8.34
CA ALA A 250 -13.17 27.10 9.72
C ALA A 250 -14.59 27.43 10.19
N LEU A 251 -15.07 28.65 9.95
CA LEU A 251 -16.43 29.06 10.30
C LEU A 251 -17.48 28.23 9.56
N ARG A 252 -17.27 27.92 8.28
CA ARG A 252 -18.17 27.03 7.53
C ARG A 252 -18.25 25.64 8.17
N CYS A 253 -17.12 25.06 8.55
CA CYS A 253 -17.09 23.78 9.26
C CYS A 253 -17.78 23.87 10.64
N ALA A 254 -17.57 24.95 11.39
CA ALA A 254 -18.20 25.18 12.69
C ALA A 254 -19.73 25.31 12.59
N ILE A 255 -20.23 25.98 11.55
CA ILE A 255 -21.67 26.07 11.25
C ILE A 255 -22.24 24.68 10.92
N GLN A 256 -21.51 23.85 10.16
CA GLN A 256 -21.94 22.48 9.87
C GLN A 256 -21.99 21.60 11.12
N LEU A 257 -21.06 21.80 12.05
CA LEU A 257 -21.05 21.15 13.37
C LEU A 257 -22.15 21.65 14.32
N ASN A 258 -22.76 22.80 14.03
CA ASN A 258 -23.72 23.49 14.90
C ASN A 258 -23.20 23.69 16.34
N ASP A 259 -21.89 23.85 16.50
CA ASP A 259 -21.22 23.98 17.79
C ASP A 259 -20.97 25.47 18.10
N MET A 260 -21.79 26.04 18.97
CA MET A 260 -21.79 27.48 19.28
C MET A 260 -20.47 27.97 19.89
N ASP A 261 -19.71 27.10 20.53
CA ASP A 261 -18.40 27.44 21.11
C ASP A 261 -17.30 27.56 20.04
N LEU A 262 -17.45 26.87 18.90
CA LEU A 262 -16.54 26.98 17.75
C LEU A 262 -16.92 28.12 16.79
N ILE A 263 -18.17 28.56 16.81
CA ILE A 263 -18.69 29.66 15.97
C ILE A 263 -18.33 31.04 16.54
N ARG A 264 -18.18 31.13 17.86
CA ARG A 264 -17.95 32.40 18.58
C ARG A 264 -16.52 32.91 18.46
#